data_AF-A0A9W7Y2W7-F1
#
_entry.id   AF-A0A9W7Y2W7-F1
#
_cell.length_a   1.000
_cell.length_b   1.000
_cell.length_c   1.000
_cell.angle_alpha   90.00
_cell.angle_beta   90.00
_cell.angle_gamma   90.00
#
_symmetry.space_group_name_H-M   'P 1'
#
loop_
_entity.id
_entity.type
_entity.pdbx_description
1 polymer ?
#
loop_
_entity_poly.entity_id
_entity_poly.type
_entity_poly.pdbx_seq_one_letter_code
_entity_poly.pdbx_strand_id
1 'polypeptide(L)'
;LQYGGGVYRIADWAHITNCHVIPGEGIIQGLAEVGMPKSRGLLLLAEMSSKGMLATGAYTDKNIEMAIRNEFVIGFIGSRRFTEERDLITMTPGVGLHASGDALGQQYRTPEHIITENGSDIIIVGRGIYGPGKDAVFEAQRYREAGWNAYLKRLDQA
;
A
#
# COMPACT_ATOMS: atom_id res chain seq x y z
N LEU A 1 1.25 4.89 24.49
CA LEU A 1 1.05 5.16 23.04
C LEU A 1 1.36 3.89 22.25
N GLN A 2 0.47 3.47 21.34
CA GLN A 2 0.58 2.21 20.58
C GLN A 2 1.80 2.17 19.65
N TYR A 3 2.17 3.30 19.05
CA TYR A 3 3.25 3.39 18.06
C TYR A 3 4.65 3.47 18.69
N GLY A 4 4.84 4.32 19.71
CA GLY A 4 6.15 4.55 20.33
C GLY A 4 6.46 3.72 21.58
N GLY A 5 5.47 3.03 22.16
CA GLY A 5 5.62 2.35 23.45
C GLY A 5 5.08 0.93 23.45
N GLY A 6 4.70 0.45 24.65
CA GLY A 6 4.25 -0.92 24.85
C GLY A 6 5.36 -1.94 24.61
N VAL A 7 4.98 -3.22 24.50
CA VAL A 7 5.93 -4.32 24.24
C VAL A 7 6.56 -4.18 22.85
N TYR A 8 5.79 -3.74 21.86
CA TYR A 8 6.22 -3.78 20.46
C TYR A 8 7.10 -2.61 20.03
N ARG A 9 6.98 -1.44 20.66
CA ARG A 9 7.78 -0.23 20.35
C ARG A 9 7.95 -0.02 18.83
N ILE A 10 6.84 -0.05 18.08
CA ILE A 10 6.82 -0.23 16.62
C ILE A 10 7.72 0.79 15.90
N ALA A 11 7.68 2.05 16.32
CA ALA A 11 8.49 3.12 15.74
C ALA A 11 10.01 2.89 15.83
N ASP A 12 10.48 2.03 16.73
CA ASP A 12 11.91 1.76 16.90
C ASP A 12 12.47 0.89 15.78
N TRP A 13 11.66 0.06 15.11
CA TRP A 13 12.14 -0.88 14.09
C TRP A 13 11.39 -0.79 12.75
N ALA A 14 10.14 -0.34 12.72
CA ALA A 14 9.37 -0.24 11.49
C ALA A 14 9.66 1.09 10.78
N HIS A 15 10.32 1.03 9.62
CA HIS A 15 10.57 2.20 8.76
C HIS A 15 9.28 2.86 8.27
N ILE A 16 8.27 2.03 7.97
CA ILE A 16 6.99 2.45 7.43
C ILE A 16 5.88 1.79 8.25
N THR A 17 4.84 2.55 8.57
CA THR A 17 3.58 2.03 9.11
C THR A 17 2.39 2.54 8.29
N ASN A 18 1.18 2.08 8.59
CA ASN A 18 -0.03 2.53 7.92
C ASN A 18 -1.14 2.90 8.92
N CYS A 19 -2.08 3.73 8.50
CA CYS A 19 -3.27 4.02 9.31
C CYS A 19 -4.53 4.31 8.49
N HIS A 20 -5.69 4.08 9.10
CA HIS A 20 -6.98 4.53 8.60
C HIS A 20 -7.23 5.98 9.03
N VAL A 21 -7.81 6.78 8.12
CA VAL A 21 -8.15 8.19 8.38
C VAL A 21 -9.56 8.37 8.97
N ILE A 22 -10.24 7.28 9.32
CA ILE A 22 -11.57 7.30 9.96
C ILE A 22 -11.61 8.25 11.18
N PRO A 23 -10.59 8.29 12.06
CA PRO A 23 -10.60 9.20 13.21
C PRO A 23 -10.34 10.68 12.86
N GLY A 24 -10.09 11.01 11.59
CA GLY A 24 -9.64 12.33 11.16
C GLY A 24 -8.13 12.53 11.30
N GLU A 25 -7.67 13.73 10.95
CA GLU A 25 -6.25 14.07 10.78
C GLU A 25 -5.40 13.95 12.06
N GLY A 26 -6.02 14.03 13.24
CA GLY A 26 -5.31 13.90 14.52
C GLY A 26 -4.53 12.60 14.69
N ILE A 27 -4.94 11.51 14.02
CA ILE A 27 -4.15 10.26 14.01
C ILE A 27 -2.79 10.43 13.32
N ILE A 28 -2.73 11.23 12.24
CA ILE A 28 -1.50 11.49 11.49
C ILE A 28 -0.55 12.29 12.36
N GLN A 29 -1.06 13.34 13.03
CA GLN A 29 -0.29 14.19 13.92
C GLN A 29 0.31 13.40 15.10
N GLY A 30 -0.50 12.60 15.79
CA GLY A 30 -0.03 11.79 16.92
C GLY A 30 0.99 10.72 16.52
N LEU A 31 0.90 10.16 15.30
CA LEU A 31 1.92 9.24 14.78
C LEU A 31 3.19 10.00 14.37
N ALA A 32 3.04 11.19 13.77
CA ALA A 32 4.15 12.02 13.31
C ALA A 32 5.07 12.48 14.46
N GLU A 33 4.49 12.83 15.63
CA GLU A 33 5.25 13.21 16.83
C GLU A 33 6.28 12.16 17.25
N VAL A 34 5.98 10.88 17.02
CA VAL A 34 6.88 9.76 17.34
C VAL A 34 7.72 9.36 16.13
N GLY A 35 7.13 9.36 14.94
CA GLY A 35 7.72 8.79 13.73
C GLY A 35 8.71 9.72 13.03
N MET A 36 8.42 11.01 12.92
CA MET A 36 9.28 11.97 12.21
C MET A 36 10.67 12.10 12.86
N PRO A 37 10.83 12.22 14.20
CA PRO A 37 12.15 12.27 14.82
C PRO A 37 13.00 11.01 14.60
N LYS A 38 12.36 9.89 14.21
CA LYS A 38 12.99 8.59 13.92
C LYS A 38 13.10 8.32 12.41
N SER A 39 12.83 9.32 11.58
CA SER A 39 12.83 9.22 10.11
C SER A 39 11.94 8.08 9.61
N ARG A 40 10.71 7.99 10.13
CA ARG A 40 9.69 7.02 9.70
C ARG A 40 8.74 7.63 8.67
N GLY A 41 8.08 6.77 7.89
CA GLY A 41 7.04 7.15 6.95
C GLY A 41 5.68 6.53 7.27
N LEU A 42 4.61 7.19 6.83
CA LEU A 42 3.24 6.74 6.99
C LEU A 42 2.55 6.52 5.64
N LEU A 43 1.85 5.41 5.48
CA LEU A 43 0.93 5.15 4.37
C LEU A 43 -0.51 5.27 4.83
N LEU A 44 -1.34 6.00 4.09
CA LEU A 44 -2.77 6.08 4.39
C LEU A 44 -3.55 4.99 3.64
N LEU A 45 -4.49 4.32 4.31
CA LEU A 45 -5.38 3.35 3.66
C LEU A 45 -6.51 4.07 2.91
N ALA A 46 -6.27 4.35 1.63
CA ALA A 46 -7.18 5.08 0.74
C ALA A 46 -8.24 4.17 0.11
N GLU A 47 -7.88 2.93 -0.24
CA GLU A 47 -8.77 1.89 -0.74
C GLU A 47 -8.34 0.52 -0.18
N MET A 48 -9.28 -0.43 -0.13
CA MET A 48 -9.01 -1.81 0.31
C MET A 48 -9.41 -2.80 -0.78
N SER A 49 -8.65 -3.89 -0.90
CA SER A 49 -8.88 -4.94 -1.92
C SER A 49 -10.05 -5.90 -1.61
N SER A 50 -10.74 -5.69 -0.49
CA SER A 50 -11.84 -6.53 -0.02
C SER A 50 -13.15 -6.15 -0.70
N LYS A 51 -13.94 -7.16 -1.09
CA LYS A 51 -15.30 -6.96 -1.62
C LYS A 51 -16.17 -6.19 -0.61
N GLY A 52 -16.86 -5.14 -1.08
CA GLY A 52 -17.78 -4.34 -0.25
C GLY A 52 -17.10 -3.29 0.64
N MET A 53 -15.89 -2.84 0.31
CA MET A 53 -15.20 -1.82 1.09
C MET A 53 -15.98 -0.50 1.18
N LEU A 54 -15.93 0.13 2.35
CA LEU A 54 -16.55 1.44 2.60
C LEU A 54 -15.61 2.61 2.28
N ALA A 55 -14.34 2.33 1.99
CA ALA A 55 -13.32 3.31 1.64
C ALA A 55 -13.48 3.76 0.17
N THR A 56 -14.57 4.46 -0.13
CA THR A 56 -14.91 4.94 -1.49
C THR A 56 -15.37 6.40 -1.47
N GLY A 57 -15.33 7.05 -2.64
CA GLY A 57 -15.83 8.42 -2.84
C GLY A 57 -15.24 9.41 -1.85
N ALA A 58 -16.10 10.10 -1.09
CA ALA A 58 -15.71 11.15 -0.16
C ALA A 58 -14.68 10.71 0.91
N TYR A 59 -14.67 9.43 1.30
CA TYR A 59 -13.63 8.91 2.19
C TYR A 59 -12.24 9.00 1.53
N THR A 60 -12.14 8.53 0.29
CA THR A 60 -10.89 8.52 -0.48
C THR A 60 -10.44 9.94 -0.80
N ASP A 61 -11.36 10.84 -1.15
CA ASP A 61 -11.03 12.25 -1.41
C ASP A 61 -10.40 12.92 -0.18
N LYS A 62 -11.00 12.72 1.01
CA LYS A 62 -10.43 13.24 2.26
C LYS A 62 -9.10 12.60 2.62
N ASN A 63 -8.92 11.33 2.31
CA ASN A 63 -7.64 10.65 2.49
C ASN A 63 -6.53 11.29 1.65
N ILE A 64 -6.81 11.58 0.38
CA ILE A 64 -5.88 12.23 -0.55
C ILE A 64 -5.55 13.65 -0.06
N GLU A 65 -6.55 14.45 0.31
CA GLU A 65 -6.34 15.79 0.85
C GLU A 65 -5.40 15.78 2.07
N MET A 66 -5.62 14.84 3.00
CA MET A 66 -4.76 14.70 4.19
C MET A 66 -3.34 14.27 3.81
N ALA A 67 -3.17 13.32 2.89
CA ALA A 67 -1.85 12.86 2.47
C ALA A 67 -1.00 13.96 1.81
N ILE A 68 -1.63 14.80 0.98
CA ILE A 68 -0.94 15.90 0.29
C ILE A 68 -0.41 16.94 1.30
N ARG A 69 -1.16 17.22 2.37
CA ARG A 69 -0.83 18.26 3.36
C ARG A 69 0.18 17.84 4.43
N ASN A 70 0.41 16.54 4.61
CA ASN A 70 1.21 16.02 5.72
C ASN A 70 2.54 15.42 5.21
N GLU A 71 3.66 16.05 5.54
CA GLU A 71 5.00 15.60 5.10
C GLU A 71 5.36 14.20 5.59
N PHE A 72 4.87 13.80 6.77
CA PHE A 72 5.06 12.46 7.35
C PHE A 72 4.41 11.35 6.52
N VAL A 73 3.38 11.69 5.73
CA VAL A 73 2.72 10.76 4.81
C VAL A 73 3.57 10.64 3.55
N ILE A 74 3.93 9.41 3.20
CA ILE A 74 4.77 9.10 2.04
C ILE A 74 3.97 8.48 0.88
N GLY A 75 2.71 8.10 1.12
CA GLY A 75 1.92 7.43 0.11
C GLY A 75 0.66 6.76 0.63
N PHE A 76 0.17 5.80 -0.15
CA PHE A 76 -1.11 5.15 0.05
C PHE A 76 -0.99 3.62 0.02
N ILE A 77 -1.88 2.98 0.78
CA ILE A 77 -2.36 1.64 0.48
C ILE A 77 -3.64 1.80 -0.35
N GLY A 78 -3.66 1.22 -1.56
CA GLY A 78 -4.83 1.27 -2.42
C GLY A 78 -4.64 0.57 -3.76
N SER A 79 -5.63 0.67 -4.65
CA SER A 79 -5.67 -0.17 -5.87
C SER A 79 -5.22 0.53 -7.15
N ARG A 80 -4.88 1.82 -7.07
CA ARG A 80 -4.50 2.69 -8.18
C ARG A 80 -3.74 3.93 -7.71
N ARG A 81 -3.12 4.65 -8.64
CA ARG A 81 -2.58 5.99 -8.37
C ARG A 81 -3.71 6.96 -8.00
N PHE A 82 -3.47 7.75 -6.96
CA PHE A 82 -4.48 8.63 -6.37
C PHE A 82 -4.32 10.10 -6.70
N THR A 83 -3.09 10.60 -6.85
CA THR A 83 -2.81 12.00 -7.14
C THR A 83 -1.48 12.17 -7.88
N GLU A 84 -1.37 13.25 -8.62
CA GLU A 84 -0.15 13.75 -9.28
C GLU A 84 0.39 15.02 -8.59
N GLU A 85 -0.34 15.57 -7.61
CA GLU A 85 0.00 16.85 -6.96
C GLU A 85 1.25 16.77 -6.09
N ARG A 86 1.56 15.58 -5.58
CA ARG A 86 2.76 15.28 -4.80
C ARG A 86 3.26 13.90 -5.17
N ASP A 87 4.58 13.72 -5.14
CA ASP A 87 5.22 12.42 -5.34
C ASP A 87 4.95 11.50 -4.13
N LEU A 88 3.84 10.77 -4.22
CA LEU A 88 3.31 9.89 -3.18
C LEU A 88 3.20 8.48 -3.75
N ILE A 89 3.89 7.53 -3.13
CA ILE A 89 3.91 6.14 -3.62
C ILE A 89 2.55 5.48 -3.41
N THR A 90 2.17 4.61 -4.33
CA THR A 90 1.03 3.70 -4.13
C THR A 90 1.55 2.27 -3.95
N MET A 91 1.20 1.64 -2.83
CA MET A 91 1.43 0.22 -2.60
C MET A 91 0.12 -0.55 -2.63
N THR A 92 0.03 -1.57 -3.49
CA THR A 92 -1.21 -2.30 -3.75
C THR A 92 -1.14 -3.73 -3.23
N PRO A 93 -1.95 -4.09 -2.20
CA PRO A 93 -2.14 -5.48 -1.80
C PRO A 93 -3.11 -6.20 -2.72
N GLY A 94 -3.24 -7.52 -2.53
CA GLY A 94 -4.17 -8.31 -3.32
C GLY A 94 -3.67 -8.61 -4.72
N VAL A 95 -2.37 -8.85 -4.87
CA VAL A 95 -1.75 -9.13 -6.17
C VAL A 95 -1.43 -10.61 -6.29
N GLY A 96 -1.74 -11.19 -7.45
CA GLY A 96 -1.49 -12.59 -7.77
C GLY A 96 -1.09 -12.76 -9.24
N LEU A 97 -0.20 -13.71 -9.56
CA LEU A 97 0.22 -13.97 -10.95
C LEU A 97 -0.93 -14.44 -11.86
N HIS A 98 -2.00 -14.95 -11.27
CA HIS A 98 -3.22 -15.34 -11.97
C HIS A 98 -4.39 -14.57 -11.38
N ALA A 99 -5.18 -13.93 -12.24
CA ALA A 99 -6.44 -13.31 -11.84
C ALA A 99 -7.34 -14.39 -11.24
N SER A 100 -7.61 -14.28 -9.94
CA SER A 100 -8.44 -15.21 -9.19
C SER A 100 -9.04 -14.50 -7.97
N GLY A 101 -10.00 -15.13 -7.29
CA GLY A 101 -10.50 -14.66 -6.00
C GLY A 101 -10.36 -15.76 -4.96
N ASP A 102 -10.25 -15.42 -3.67
CA ASP A 102 -10.31 -16.41 -2.60
C ASP A 102 -11.68 -16.45 -1.89
N ALA A 103 -11.89 -17.50 -1.10
CA ALA A 103 -13.15 -17.74 -0.38
C ALA A 103 -13.45 -16.66 0.69
N LEU A 104 -12.49 -15.80 1.03
CA LEU A 104 -12.63 -14.75 2.05
C LEU A 104 -12.80 -13.35 1.42
N GLY A 105 -13.05 -13.28 0.11
CA GLY A 105 -13.41 -12.04 -0.58
C GLY A 105 -12.21 -11.22 -1.07
N GLN A 106 -11.00 -11.79 -1.09
CA GLN A 106 -9.85 -11.19 -1.74
C GLN A 106 -10.00 -11.27 -3.26
N GLN A 107 -9.83 -10.14 -3.95
CA GLN A 107 -9.75 -10.09 -5.41
C GLN A 107 -8.27 -9.95 -5.81
N TYR A 108 -7.78 -10.85 -6.65
CA TYR A 108 -6.42 -10.79 -7.17
C TYR A 108 -6.39 -10.13 -8.55
N ARG A 109 -5.60 -9.08 -8.66
CA ARG A 109 -5.20 -8.48 -9.94
C ARG A 109 -3.75 -8.87 -10.26
N THR A 110 -3.40 -8.95 -11.54
CA THR A 110 -2.04 -9.31 -11.96
C THR A 110 -1.07 -8.15 -11.71
N PRO A 111 0.23 -8.42 -11.51
CA PRO A 111 1.24 -7.37 -11.42
C PRO A 111 1.20 -6.41 -12.61
N GLU A 112 1.02 -6.94 -13.82
CA GLU A 112 0.90 -6.13 -15.04
C GLU A 112 -0.24 -5.12 -14.93
N HIS A 113 -1.47 -5.59 -14.70
CA HIS A 113 -2.63 -4.72 -14.59
C HIS A 113 -2.50 -3.67 -13.46
N ILE A 114 -1.93 -4.05 -12.31
CA ILE A 114 -1.74 -3.13 -11.18
C ILE A 114 -0.74 -2.01 -11.50
N ILE A 115 0.38 -2.35 -12.13
CA ILE A 115 1.44 -1.39 -12.39
C ILE A 115 1.11 -0.53 -13.63
N THR A 116 0.65 -1.15 -14.73
CA THR A 116 0.42 -0.43 -16.00
C THR A 116 -0.92 0.30 -16.02
N GLU A 117 -2.03 -0.41 -15.82
CA GLU A 117 -3.37 0.17 -15.99
C GLU A 117 -3.77 1.01 -14.78
N ASN A 118 -3.47 0.54 -13.57
CA ASN A 118 -3.84 1.26 -12.35
C ASN A 118 -2.75 2.26 -11.88
N GLY A 119 -1.56 2.26 -12.50
CA GLY A 119 -0.50 3.22 -12.18
C GLY A 119 0.11 3.07 -10.79
N SER A 120 -0.02 1.91 -10.13
CA SER A 120 0.58 1.66 -8.81
C SER A 120 2.10 1.48 -8.90
N ASP A 121 2.83 1.69 -7.81
CA ASP A 121 4.30 1.65 -7.80
C ASP A 121 4.84 0.34 -7.24
N ILE A 122 4.20 -0.19 -6.19
CA ILE A 122 4.68 -1.38 -5.48
C ILE A 122 3.54 -2.39 -5.29
N ILE A 123 3.82 -3.65 -5.64
CA ILE A 123 2.91 -4.77 -5.36
C ILE A 123 3.20 -5.37 -3.97
N ILE A 124 2.15 -5.64 -3.19
CA ILE A 124 2.25 -6.35 -1.90
C ILE A 124 1.66 -7.75 -2.08
N VAL A 125 2.52 -8.76 -1.94
CA VAL A 125 2.18 -10.16 -2.18
C VAL A 125 2.39 -10.98 -0.91
N GLY A 126 1.34 -11.70 -0.49
CA GLY A 126 1.38 -12.57 0.69
C GLY A 126 1.47 -14.05 0.31
N ARG A 127 0.37 -14.78 0.47
CA ARG A 127 0.22 -16.23 0.16
C ARG A 127 0.64 -16.61 -1.26
N GLY A 128 0.66 -15.66 -2.19
CA GLY A 128 1.23 -15.85 -3.52
C GLY A 128 2.70 -16.27 -3.50
N ILE A 129 3.47 -15.90 -2.47
CA ILE A 129 4.89 -16.25 -2.30
C ILE A 129 5.05 -17.39 -1.30
N TYR A 130 4.57 -17.22 -0.07
CA TYR A 130 4.84 -18.17 1.03
C TYR A 130 3.72 -19.20 1.28
N GLY A 131 2.70 -19.24 0.42
CA GLY A 131 1.56 -20.14 0.59
C GLY A 131 1.96 -21.63 0.58
N PRO A 132 1.15 -22.52 1.16
CA PRO A 132 1.46 -23.96 1.23
C PRO A 132 1.82 -24.55 -0.13
N GLY A 133 2.90 -25.34 -0.19
CA GLY A 133 3.37 -26.00 -1.41
C GLY A 133 4.15 -25.12 -2.39
N LYS A 134 4.46 -23.87 -2.02
CA LYS A 134 5.28 -22.96 -2.84
C LYS A 134 6.73 -22.91 -2.38
N ASP A 135 7.64 -22.74 -3.33
CA ASP A 135 9.00 -22.29 -3.05
C ASP A 135 9.00 -20.76 -2.97
N ALA A 136 9.23 -20.22 -1.77
CA ALA A 136 9.15 -18.80 -1.51
C ALA A 136 10.22 -17.99 -2.29
N VAL A 137 11.42 -18.53 -2.50
CA VAL A 137 12.49 -17.84 -3.23
C VAL A 137 12.12 -17.77 -4.71
N PHE A 138 11.72 -18.91 -5.27
CA PHE A 138 11.29 -18.99 -6.66
C PHE A 138 10.09 -18.08 -6.96
N GLU A 139 9.05 -18.12 -6.13
CA GLU A 139 7.86 -17.29 -6.35
C GLU A 139 8.18 -15.80 -6.16
N ALA A 140 9.01 -15.42 -5.17
CA ALA A 140 9.44 -14.03 -5.01
C ALA A 140 10.17 -13.49 -6.25
N GLN A 141 11.04 -14.29 -6.88
CA GLN A 141 11.71 -13.93 -8.13
C GLN A 141 10.71 -13.70 -9.27
N ARG A 142 9.70 -14.57 -9.38
CA ARG A 142 8.63 -14.42 -10.39
C ARG A 142 7.81 -13.15 -10.21
N TYR A 143 7.39 -12.83 -8.98
CA TYR A 143 6.66 -11.58 -8.71
C TYR A 143 7.52 -10.34 -8.95
N ARG A 144 8.81 -10.39 -8.58
CA ARG A 144 9.78 -9.32 -8.87
C ARG A 144 9.89 -9.08 -10.38
N GLU A 145 10.07 -10.13 -11.17
CA GLU A 145 10.18 -10.02 -12.64
C GLU A 145 8.89 -9.50 -13.27
N ALA A 146 7.74 -10.04 -12.86
CA ALA A 146 6.45 -9.58 -13.37
C ALA A 146 6.19 -8.09 -13.05
N GLY A 147 6.46 -7.67 -11.81
CA GLY A 147 6.30 -6.27 -11.40
C GLY A 147 7.29 -5.33 -12.10
N TRP A 148 8.55 -5.73 -12.21
CA TRP A 148 9.60 -4.92 -12.84
C TRP A 148 9.37 -4.76 -14.34
N ASN A 149 9.03 -5.84 -15.05
CA ASN A 149 8.72 -5.78 -16.47
C ASN A 149 7.48 -4.91 -16.74
N ALA A 150 6.47 -4.97 -15.86
CA ALA A 150 5.30 -4.10 -15.96
C ALA A 150 5.66 -2.62 -15.73
N TYR A 151 6.57 -2.33 -14.81
CA TYR A 151 7.09 -0.98 -14.60
C TYR A 151 7.84 -0.45 -15.83
N LEU A 152 8.76 -1.23 -16.40
CA LEU A 152 9.46 -0.85 -17.63
C LEU A 152 8.50 -0.60 -18.78
N LYS A 153 7.50 -1.49 -18.96
CA LYS A 153 6.45 -1.32 -19.97
C LYS A 153 5.66 -0.02 -19.77
N ARG A 154 5.38 0.38 -18.53
CA ARG A 154 4.70 1.64 -18.23
C ARG A 154 5.56 2.85 -18.61
N LEU A 155 6.85 2.81 -18.36
CA LEU A 155 7.76 3.89 -18.73
C LEU A 155 7.84 4.09 -20.25
N ASP A 156 7.82 3.00 -21.02
CA ASP A 156 7.84 3.06 -22.49
C ASP A 156 6.53 3.61 -23.09
N GLN A 157 5.47 3.72 -22.28
CA GLN A 157 4.15 4.22 -22.68
C GLN A 157 3.88 5.67 -22.23
N ALA A 158 4.75 6.24 -21.37
CA ALA A 158 4.65 7.59 -20.83
C ALA A 158 5.37 8.61 -21.72
#